data_AF-A0A661MZ48-F1
#
_entry.id   AF-A0A661MZ48-F1
#
_cell.length_a   1.000
_cell.length_b   1.000
_cell.length_c   1.000
_cell.angle_alpha   90.00
_cell.angle_beta   90.00
_cell.angle_gamma   90.00
#
_symmetry.space_group_name_H-M   'P 1'
#
loop_
_entity.id
_entity.type
_entity.pdbx_description
1 polymer ?
#
loop_
_entity_poly.entity_id
_entity_poly.type
_entity_poly.pdbx_seq_one_letter_code
_entity_poly.pdbx_strand_id
1 'polypeptide(L)'
;SPTFLFASAPIGNPREHASRLCGAPVELIDESGAPTGPRHVIVYNPPVINAELGMRQSYIKTAVRLTQDLVRAGVPTLVFGNSRNGVEVMLKYLRDRLARDQIDPSAIHAYRGGYLPQTRRRIEGALREGEIRCVVATNALELGIDIGALDAVVCAGYPGTMAGLWQRFGRAGRRRDLSLAVLVSSSNPVDQFMARHPRQLISAPIEHARIDPDNIEILIQHLKCAAFELPFEADDVFGDVPDDALGEALDYLADNGVVHAASTAAGAIYHWASDSYPANGVSLRSASWDNFVIVDLDGDRTIAEMDWRSTHTMLHEQAIYQHEGGQYQVERLDFDNHKAFVRHVKPDYYTTAMTHSKVTVLEQDQSATVDLGEVPLDAGLGDVSVIEKVVGYKKIKFHTHENVGYGEVHLPEMQKHTTAFWLTFPEDFVQSQPESRAVIVDALRGLSKAMHVVGAVGLMIDPRDLGRTLGSCHEEEGPPAKGQGPGFDPTIFLYDTVAGGIGLASRLFEEREELLRRARHLIESCECSEGCPGCIGPDTSGDDDLEAARKRLVLGLLDAVGVSVIH
;
A
#
# COMPACT_ATOMS: atom_id res chain seq x y z
N SER A 1 -21.00 -25.27 -22.43
CA SER A 1 -20.01 -24.34 -21.84
C SER A 1 -20.57 -22.94 -21.83
N PRO A 2 -20.46 -22.18 -20.73
CA PRO A 2 -20.87 -20.79 -20.67
C PRO A 2 -19.92 -19.90 -21.50
N THR A 3 -20.41 -18.73 -21.91
CA THR A 3 -19.59 -17.67 -22.50
C THR A 3 -19.32 -16.61 -21.44
N PHE A 4 -18.05 -16.27 -21.21
CA PHE A 4 -17.65 -15.22 -20.27
C PHE A 4 -17.58 -13.85 -20.96
N LEU A 5 -18.14 -12.83 -20.31
CA LEU A 5 -18.03 -11.44 -20.73
C LEU A 5 -17.34 -10.66 -19.61
N PHE A 6 -16.17 -10.09 -19.91
CA PHE A 6 -15.39 -9.31 -18.95
C PHE A 6 -15.48 -7.82 -19.27
N ALA A 7 -15.55 -7.00 -18.22
CA ALA A 7 -15.36 -5.56 -18.30
C ALA A 7 -14.24 -5.17 -17.33
N SER A 8 -13.16 -4.60 -17.86
CA SER A 8 -12.00 -4.18 -17.07
C SER A 8 -11.83 -2.68 -17.13
N ALA A 9 -11.27 -2.12 -16.06
CA ALA A 9 -10.66 -0.80 -16.15
C ALA A 9 -9.39 -0.85 -17.01
N PRO A 10 -8.85 0.30 -17.45
CA PRO A 10 -7.60 0.33 -18.19
C PRO A 10 -6.48 -0.33 -17.37
N ILE A 11 -5.94 -1.42 -17.89
CA ILE A 11 -4.77 -2.16 -17.40
C ILE A 11 -3.90 -2.49 -18.61
N GLY A 12 -2.59 -2.73 -18.42
CA GLY A 12 -1.67 -2.97 -19.53
C GLY A 12 -1.84 -4.34 -20.21
N ASN A 13 -2.47 -5.30 -19.53
CA ASN A 13 -2.59 -6.70 -19.97
C ASN A 13 -4.02 -7.28 -19.86
N PRO A 14 -5.09 -6.59 -20.35
CA PRO A 14 -6.48 -6.98 -20.06
C PRO A 14 -6.86 -8.34 -20.62
N ARG A 15 -6.38 -8.65 -21.83
CA ARG A 15 -6.59 -9.95 -22.48
C ARG A 15 -5.93 -11.08 -21.72
N GLU A 16 -4.66 -10.92 -21.37
CA GLU A 16 -3.85 -11.94 -20.67
C GLU A 16 -4.39 -12.16 -19.26
N HIS A 17 -4.72 -11.09 -18.55
CA HIS A 17 -5.31 -11.15 -17.23
C HIS A 17 -6.65 -11.90 -17.23
N ALA A 18 -7.57 -11.53 -18.14
CA ALA A 18 -8.86 -12.22 -18.26
C ALA A 18 -8.68 -13.68 -18.68
N SER A 19 -7.76 -13.97 -19.61
CA SER A 19 -7.50 -15.34 -20.07
C SER A 19 -6.96 -16.22 -18.95
N ARG A 20 -6.02 -15.69 -18.14
CA ARG A 20 -5.48 -16.40 -16.97
C ARG A 20 -6.54 -16.58 -15.88
N LEU A 21 -7.46 -15.63 -15.71
CA LEU A 21 -8.53 -15.73 -14.71
C LEU A 21 -9.57 -16.81 -15.06
N CYS A 22 -9.86 -17.04 -16.33
CA CYS A 22 -10.86 -18.04 -16.76
C CYS A 22 -10.27 -19.33 -17.34
N GLY A 23 -8.94 -19.43 -17.49
CA GLY A 23 -8.26 -20.57 -18.11
C GLY A 23 -8.58 -20.76 -19.60
N ALA A 24 -9.04 -19.71 -20.30
CA ALA A 24 -9.47 -19.79 -21.70
C ALA A 24 -9.08 -18.53 -22.48
N PRO A 25 -8.84 -18.61 -23.81
CA PRO A 25 -8.50 -17.45 -24.61
C PRO A 25 -9.65 -16.44 -24.66
N VAL A 26 -9.34 -15.16 -24.44
CA VAL A 26 -10.29 -14.04 -24.48
C VAL A 26 -10.00 -13.11 -25.67
N GLU A 27 -11.06 -12.62 -26.32
CA GLU A 27 -10.97 -11.57 -27.33
C GLU A 27 -11.10 -10.17 -26.70
N LEU A 28 -10.24 -9.23 -27.09
CA LEU A 28 -10.22 -7.87 -26.54
C LEU A 28 -11.00 -6.90 -27.43
N ILE A 29 -11.91 -6.15 -26.83
CA ILE A 29 -12.59 -5.00 -27.44
C ILE A 29 -11.98 -3.72 -26.85
N ASP A 30 -11.16 -3.02 -27.62
CA ASP A 30 -10.37 -1.86 -27.15
C ASP A 30 -10.90 -0.50 -27.63
N GLU A 31 -11.64 -0.48 -28.76
CA GLU A 31 -12.14 0.76 -29.33
C GLU A 31 -13.38 1.28 -28.57
N SER A 32 -13.23 2.45 -27.92
CA SER A 32 -14.34 3.14 -27.27
C SER A 32 -15.03 4.13 -28.22
N GLY A 33 -16.32 3.92 -28.46
CA GLY A 33 -17.20 4.85 -29.19
C GLY A 33 -17.86 5.93 -28.31
N ALA A 34 -17.47 6.04 -27.04
CA ALA A 34 -18.11 6.97 -26.10
C ALA A 34 -17.72 8.42 -26.40
N PRO A 35 -18.66 9.39 -26.28
CA PRO A 35 -18.33 10.80 -26.48
C PRO A 35 -17.41 11.31 -25.37
N THR A 36 -16.32 11.98 -25.74
CA THR A 36 -15.39 12.60 -24.79
C THR A 36 -15.30 14.11 -25.04
N GLY A 37 -15.37 14.89 -23.96
CA GLY A 37 -15.06 16.32 -23.98
C GLY A 37 -13.57 16.59 -23.81
N PRO A 38 -13.10 17.82 -24.11
CA PRO A 38 -11.72 18.20 -23.82
C PRO A 38 -11.42 18.11 -22.31
N ARG A 39 -10.21 17.69 -21.96
CA ARG A 39 -9.74 17.58 -20.57
C ARG A 39 -8.42 18.31 -20.37
N HIS A 40 -8.33 19.15 -19.35
CA HIS A 40 -7.06 19.68 -18.86
C HIS A 40 -6.52 18.80 -17.75
N VAL A 41 -5.31 18.27 -17.96
CA VAL A 41 -4.56 17.53 -16.93
C VAL A 41 -3.45 18.43 -16.41
N ILE A 42 -3.47 18.73 -15.11
CA ILE A 42 -2.51 19.62 -14.45
C ILE A 42 -1.78 18.84 -13.35
N VAL A 43 -0.45 18.88 -13.40
CA VAL A 43 0.39 18.46 -12.26
C VAL A 43 0.80 19.70 -11.49
N TYR A 44 0.30 19.84 -10.27
CA TYR A 44 0.60 20.96 -9.39
C TYR A 44 1.61 20.52 -8.34
N ASN A 45 2.85 21.02 -8.44
CA ASN A 45 3.87 20.78 -7.43
C ASN A 45 3.89 21.92 -6.41
N PRO A 46 3.55 21.67 -5.12
CA PRO A 46 3.61 22.70 -4.09
C PRO A 46 5.01 23.34 -4.01
N PRO A 47 5.08 24.66 -3.75
CA PRO A 47 6.35 25.38 -3.71
C PRO A 47 7.26 24.86 -2.58
N VAL A 48 8.56 24.98 -2.79
CA VAL A 48 9.58 24.73 -1.77
C VAL A 48 9.51 25.87 -0.75
N ILE A 49 9.44 25.53 0.53
CA ILE A 49 9.42 26.48 1.65
C ILE A 49 10.77 26.57 2.36
N ASN A 50 11.59 25.51 2.28
CA ASN A 50 12.97 25.50 2.75
C ASN A 50 13.80 24.65 1.78
N ALA A 51 14.74 25.27 1.07
CA ALA A 51 15.54 24.61 0.04
C ALA A 51 16.61 23.68 0.61
N GLU A 52 17.24 24.04 1.72
CA GLU A 52 18.31 23.25 2.36
C GLU A 52 17.79 21.89 2.84
N LEU A 53 16.62 21.90 3.48
CA LEU A 53 15.95 20.70 3.98
C LEU A 53 15.04 20.03 2.92
N GLY A 54 14.97 20.59 1.71
CA GLY A 54 14.08 20.11 0.64
C GLY A 54 12.59 20.09 1.03
N MET A 55 12.18 20.92 2.00
CA MET A 55 10.81 20.93 2.50
C MET A 55 9.88 21.71 1.57
N ARG A 56 8.74 21.10 1.25
CA ARG A 56 7.69 21.69 0.42
C ARG A 56 6.46 22.05 1.24
N GLN A 57 5.67 22.99 0.72
CA GLN A 57 4.35 23.29 1.27
C GLN A 57 3.48 22.03 1.28
N SER A 58 2.67 21.88 2.34
CA SER A 58 1.74 20.74 2.49
C SER A 58 0.83 20.58 1.26
N TYR A 59 0.92 19.41 0.63
CA TYR A 59 0.06 19.03 -0.50
C TYR A 59 -1.42 18.97 -0.11
N ILE A 60 -1.74 18.54 1.12
CA ILE A 60 -3.10 18.55 1.68
C ILE A 60 -3.67 19.97 1.68
N LYS A 61 -2.94 20.94 2.25
CA LYS A 61 -3.40 22.34 2.30
C LYS A 61 -3.54 22.94 0.90
N THR A 62 -2.63 22.58 -0.01
CA THR A 62 -2.66 23.03 -1.41
C THR A 62 -3.87 22.46 -2.16
N ALA A 63 -4.14 21.16 -2.04
CA ALA A 63 -5.31 20.51 -2.63
C ALA A 63 -6.62 21.11 -2.11
N VAL A 64 -6.69 21.37 -0.79
CA VAL A 64 -7.82 22.08 -0.16
C VAL A 64 -8.01 23.48 -0.75
N ARG A 65 -6.93 24.26 -0.93
CA ARG A 65 -7.00 25.60 -1.52
C ARG A 65 -7.51 25.57 -2.96
N LEU A 66 -6.94 24.70 -3.80
CA LEU A 66 -7.37 24.56 -5.20
C LEU A 66 -8.83 24.12 -5.30
N THR A 67 -9.24 23.18 -4.45
CA THR A 67 -10.64 22.73 -4.37
C THR A 67 -11.57 23.84 -3.90
N GLN A 68 -11.15 24.65 -2.92
CA GLN A 68 -11.94 25.80 -2.46
C GLN A 68 -12.25 26.76 -3.61
N ASP A 69 -11.27 27.06 -4.47
CA ASP A 69 -11.48 27.94 -5.63
C ASP A 69 -12.45 27.34 -6.65
N LEU A 70 -12.39 26.02 -6.89
CA LEU A 70 -13.36 25.30 -7.74
C LEU A 70 -14.78 25.34 -7.18
N VAL A 71 -14.94 25.08 -5.87
CA VAL A 71 -16.24 25.11 -5.21
C VAL A 71 -16.84 26.52 -5.21
N ARG A 72 -16.03 27.56 -5.02
CA ARG A 72 -16.44 28.97 -5.14
C ARG A 72 -16.93 29.31 -6.55
N ALA A 73 -16.29 28.74 -7.57
CA ALA A 73 -16.71 28.90 -8.97
C ALA A 73 -17.94 28.05 -9.33
N GLY A 74 -18.50 27.29 -8.38
CA GLY A 74 -19.67 26.45 -8.61
C GLY A 74 -19.37 25.17 -9.40
N VAL A 75 -18.11 24.73 -9.44
CA VAL A 75 -17.68 23.53 -10.18
C VAL A 75 -17.87 22.28 -9.30
N PRO A 76 -18.72 21.31 -9.70
CA PRO A 76 -18.84 20.03 -9.02
C PRO A 76 -17.49 19.29 -8.99
N THR A 77 -16.96 19.08 -7.79
CA THR A 77 -15.57 18.65 -7.60
C THR A 77 -15.48 17.38 -6.76
N LEU A 78 -14.65 16.44 -7.19
CA LEU A 78 -14.25 15.27 -6.40
C LEU A 78 -12.79 15.36 -6.01
N VAL A 79 -12.49 15.23 -4.73
CA VAL A 79 -11.13 15.25 -4.19
C VAL A 79 -10.77 13.86 -3.73
N PHE A 80 -9.64 13.32 -4.17
CA PHE A 80 -9.11 12.06 -3.70
C PHE A 80 -7.98 12.26 -2.68
N GLY A 81 -8.02 11.53 -1.57
CA GLY A 81 -6.94 11.42 -0.60
C GLY A 81 -6.43 9.99 -0.49
N ASN A 82 -5.13 9.84 -0.23
CA ASN A 82 -4.48 8.53 -0.16
C ASN A 82 -4.68 7.78 1.18
N SER A 83 -5.24 8.44 2.20
CA SER A 83 -5.53 7.82 3.49
C SER A 83 -6.87 8.29 4.06
N ARG A 84 -7.50 7.44 4.88
CA ARG A 84 -8.77 7.75 5.56
C ARG A 84 -8.63 8.98 6.46
N ASN A 85 -7.53 9.08 7.22
CA ASN A 85 -7.22 10.28 8.01
C ASN A 85 -7.02 11.52 7.13
N GLY A 86 -6.30 11.41 6.02
CA GLY A 86 -6.07 12.52 5.10
C GLY A 86 -7.38 13.07 4.51
N VAL A 87 -8.34 12.20 4.19
CA VAL A 87 -9.68 12.58 3.71
C VAL A 87 -10.44 13.39 4.75
N GLU A 88 -10.50 12.93 6.01
CA GLU A 88 -11.22 13.64 7.07
C GLU A 88 -10.53 14.97 7.44
N VAL A 89 -9.19 15.02 7.43
CA VAL A 89 -8.42 16.26 7.61
C VAL A 89 -8.70 17.26 6.48
N MET A 90 -8.71 16.81 5.22
CA MET A 90 -9.07 17.66 4.07
C MET A 90 -10.51 18.16 4.16
N LEU A 91 -11.46 17.30 4.52
CA LEU A 91 -12.86 17.66 4.73
C LEU A 91 -12.98 18.77 5.77
N LYS A 92 -12.33 18.60 6.94
CA LYS A 92 -12.31 19.62 7.99
C LYS A 92 -11.78 20.95 7.47
N TYR A 93 -10.62 20.94 6.81
CA TYR A 93 -10.02 22.19 6.29
C TYR A 93 -10.84 22.85 5.19
N LEU A 94 -11.52 22.07 4.34
CA LEU A 94 -12.43 22.59 3.33
C LEU A 94 -13.65 23.26 3.98
N ARG A 95 -14.32 22.58 4.92
CA ARG A 95 -15.47 23.13 5.64
C ARG A 95 -15.10 24.40 6.41
N ASP A 96 -13.98 24.40 7.13
CA ASP A 96 -13.48 25.57 7.87
C ASP A 96 -13.16 26.76 6.95
N ARG A 97 -12.74 26.50 5.71
CA ARG A 97 -12.48 27.54 4.70
C ARG A 97 -13.77 28.05 4.06
N LEU A 98 -14.65 27.16 3.62
CA LEU A 98 -15.87 27.51 2.90
C LEU A 98 -16.92 28.15 3.82
N ALA A 99 -16.92 27.81 5.11
CA ALA A 99 -17.73 28.53 6.11
C ALA A 99 -17.35 30.03 6.20
N ARG A 100 -16.06 30.38 6.07
CA ARG A 100 -15.61 31.78 6.02
C ARG A 100 -16.06 32.50 4.75
N ASP A 101 -16.32 31.75 3.68
CA ASP A 101 -16.83 32.25 2.41
C ASP A 101 -18.36 32.25 2.33
N GLN A 102 -19.05 31.95 3.44
CA GLN A 102 -20.52 31.85 3.52
C GLN A 102 -21.12 30.78 2.60
N ILE A 103 -20.32 29.78 2.22
CA ILE A 103 -20.79 28.58 1.52
C ILE A 103 -21.15 27.54 2.58
N ASP A 104 -22.36 26.98 2.47
CA ASP A 104 -22.86 25.99 3.43
C ASP A 104 -21.93 24.76 3.48
N PRO A 105 -21.30 24.47 4.64
CA PRO A 105 -20.47 23.29 4.82
C PRO A 105 -21.20 21.96 4.60
N SER A 106 -22.54 21.96 4.68
CA SER A 106 -23.37 20.79 4.41
C SER A 106 -23.30 20.34 2.95
N ALA A 107 -22.90 21.20 2.01
CA ALA A 107 -22.70 20.84 0.60
C ALA A 107 -21.39 20.08 0.33
N ILE A 108 -20.62 19.75 1.38
CA ILE A 108 -19.31 19.11 1.31
C ILE A 108 -19.30 17.88 2.21
N HIS A 109 -19.02 16.71 1.64
CA HIS A 109 -18.99 15.46 2.38
C HIS A 109 -17.68 14.71 2.18
N ALA A 110 -17.36 13.81 3.11
CA ALA A 110 -16.35 12.78 2.88
C ALA A 110 -17.01 11.49 2.38
N TYR A 111 -16.24 10.61 1.74
CA TYR A 111 -16.69 9.27 1.35
C TYR A 111 -15.57 8.24 1.52
N ARG A 112 -15.84 7.17 2.28
CA ARG A 112 -14.90 6.07 2.50
C ARG A 112 -15.62 4.74 2.74
N GLY A 113 -14.96 3.64 2.42
CA GLY A 113 -15.54 2.29 2.47
C GLY A 113 -16.09 1.86 3.84
N GLY A 114 -15.56 2.40 4.94
CA GLY A 114 -16.03 2.10 6.31
C GLY A 114 -17.31 2.82 6.73
N TYR A 115 -17.94 3.61 5.85
CA TYR A 115 -19.25 4.20 6.13
C TYR A 115 -20.36 3.17 5.99
N LEU A 116 -21.39 3.31 6.84
CA LEU A 116 -22.58 2.48 6.77
C LEU A 116 -23.22 2.52 5.37
N PRO A 117 -23.79 1.41 4.88
CA PRO A 117 -24.40 1.34 3.55
C PRO A 117 -25.44 2.44 3.29
N GLN A 118 -26.28 2.76 4.28
CA GLN A 118 -27.30 3.80 4.15
C GLN A 118 -26.67 5.20 3.96
N THR A 119 -25.61 5.52 4.71
CA THR A 119 -24.87 6.77 4.57
C THR A 119 -24.22 6.90 3.20
N ARG A 120 -23.62 5.82 2.69
CA ARG A 120 -23.02 5.79 1.34
C ARG A 120 -24.06 6.07 0.26
N ARG A 121 -25.20 5.36 0.29
CA ARG A 121 -26.32 5.56 -0.67
C ARG A 121 -26.88 6.98 -0.63
N ARG A 122 -27.00 7.59 0.56
CA ARG A 122 -27.44 8.99 0.72
C ARG A 122 -26.47 9.95 0.02
N ILE A 123 -25.16 9.80 0.25
CA ILE A 123 -24.14 10.66 -0.36
C ILE A 123 -24.11 10.45 -1.88
N GLU A 124 -24.19 9.20 -2.36
CA GLU A 124 -24.24 8.88 -3.78
C GLU A 124 -25.46 9.50 -4.48
N GLY A 125 -26.64 9.41 -3.85
CA GLY A 125 -27.88 10.01 -4.36
C GLY A 125 -27.79 11.53 -4.44
N ALA A 126 -27.39 12.18 -3.34
CA ALA A 126 -27.26 13.64 -3.28
C ALA A 126 -26.17 14.19 -4.22
N LEU A 127 -25.12 13.41 -4.50
CA LEU A 127 -24.12 13.75 -5.52
C LEU A 127 -24.70 13.65 -6.94
N ARG A 128 -25.49 12.61 -7.23
CA ARG A 128 -26.17 12.43 -8.53
C ARG A 128 -27.19 13.54 -8.79
N GLU A 129 -27.90 13.98 -7.76
CA GLU A 129 -28.92 15.03 -7.80
C GLU A 129 -28.31 16.45 -7.83
N GLY A 130 -27.00 16.58 -7.59
CA GLY A 130 -26.28 17.86 -7.61
C GLY A 130 -26.44 18.71 -6.34
N GLU A 131 -26.97 18.13 -5.26
CA GLU A 131 -27.06 18.79 -3.95
C GLU A 131 -25.68 18.94 -3.29
N ILE A 132 -24.81 17.95 -3.51
CA ILE A 132 -23.43 17.97 -3.01
C ILE A 132 -22.52 18.60 -4.06
N ARG A 133 -21.84 19.70 -3.68
CA ARG A 133 -20.90 20.40 -4.56
C ARG A 133 -19.50 19.79 -4.55
N CYS A 134 -19.13 19.16 -3.42
CA CYS A 134 -17.80 18.57 -3.27
C CYS A 134 -17.84 17.30 -2.43
N VAL A 135 -17.15 16.26 -2.90
CA VAL A 135 -16.88 15.06 -2.11
C VAL A 135 -15.39 14.87 -1.96
N VAL A 136 -14.94 14.56 -0.74
CA VAL A 136 -13.56 14.17 -0.44
C VAL A 136 -13.54 12.66 -0.19
N ALA A 137 -12.89 11.88 -1.03
CA ALA A 137 -12.96 10.44 -1.01
C ALA A 137 -11.59 9.77 -0.92
N THR A 138 -11.60 8.54 -0.39
CA THR A 138 -10.50 7.58 -0.60
C THR A 138 -10.64 6.91 -1.99
N ASN A 139 -9.91 5.84 -2.26
CA ASN A 139 -10.13 4.99 -3.44
C ASN A 139 -11.55 4.36 -3.50
N ALA A 140 -12.38 4.51 -2.47
CA ALA A 140 -13.74 4.00 -2.45
C ALA A 140 -14.64 4.54 -3.58
N LEU A 141 -14.37 5.74 -4.11
CA LEU A 141 -15.05 6.29 -5.30
C LEU A 141 -14.25 6.12 -6.61
N GLU A 142 -13.14 5.40 -6.56
CA GLU A 142 -12.41 4.95 -7.76
C GLU A 142 -13.17 3.83 -8.47
N LEU A 143 -13.92 3.01 -7.70
CA LEU A 143 -14.79 1.94 -8.16
C LEU A 143 -15.95 2.47 -9.01
N GLY A 144 -16.39 1.70 -10.02
CA GLY A 144 -17.38 2.01 -11.08
C GLY A 144 -18.80 2.43 -10.66
N ILE A 145 -18.98 3.01 -9.48
CA ILE A 145 -20.25 3.53 -8.97
C ILE A 145 -20.68 4.72 -9.83
N ASP A 146 -21.97 4.75 -10.18
CA ASP A 146 -22.58 5.87 -10.89
C ASP A 146 -22.93 7.00 -9.92
N ILE A 147 -21.97 7.92 -9.79
CA ILE A 147 -22.06 9.13 -8.98
C ILE A 147 -22.43 10.38 -9.80
N GLY A 148 -22.89 10.21 -11.05
CA GLY A 148 -23.19 11.30 -11.96
C GLY A 148 -21.96 11.88 -12.66
N ALA A 149 -22.13 13.07 -13.25
CA ALA A 149 -21.09 13.76 -13.99
C ALA A 149 -20.45 14.85 -13.11
N LEU A 150 -19.15 14.74 -12.90
CA LEU A 150 -18.32 15.75 -12.26
C LEU A 150 -17.53 16.52 -13.30
N ASP A 151 -17.19 17.77 -12.98
CA ASP A 151 -16.46 18.65 -13.90
C ASP A 151 -14.98 18.76 -13.51
N ALA A 152 -14.66 18.56 -12.22
CA ALA A 152 -13.28 18.58 -11.73
C ALA A 152 -12.94 17.42 -10.79
N VAL A 153 -11.72 16.91 -10.92
CA VAL A 153 -11.09 15.98 -9.98
C VAL A 153 -9.77 16.55 -9.47
N VAL A 154 -9.55 16.48 -8.16
CA VAL A 154 -8.29 16.86 -7.50
C VAL A 154 -7.74 15.66 -6.73
N CYS A 155 -6.61 15.11 -7.15
CA CYS A 155 -5.90 14.07 -6.42
C CYS A 155 -4.85 14.70 -5.49
N ALA A 156 -5.04 14.58 -4.18
CA ALA A 156 -4.06 14.98 -3.17
C ALA A 156 -3.03 13.86 -2.99
N GLY A 157 -1.95 13.94 -3.77
CA GLY A 157 -0.91 12.92 -3.88
C GLY A 157 -1.19 11.92 -5.01
N TYR A 158 -0.12 11.27 -5.48
CA TYR A 158 -0.22 10.21 -6.48
C TYR A 158 -0.91 8.98 -5.87
N PRO A 159 -1.91 8.38 -6.56
CA PRO A 159 -2.68 7.24 -6.05
C PRO A 159 -1.90 5.96 -5.80
N GLY A 160 -0.69 5.84 -6.38
CA GLY A 160 0.14 4.64 -6.35
C GLY A 160 0.35 4.03 -7.73
N THR A 161 -0.67 4.06 -8.59
CA THR A 161 -0.62 3.51 -9.95
C THR A 161 -1.22 4.48 -10.98
N MET A 162 -0.78 4.38 -12.24
CA MET A 162 -1.27 5.11 -13.38
C MET A 162 -2.69 4.70 -13.73
N ALA A 163 -3.00 3.40 -13.66
CA ALA A 163 -4.35 2.87 -13.74
C ALA A 163 -5.27 3.58 -12.74
N GLY A 164 -4.86 3.64 -11.46
CA GLY A 164 -5.65 4.31 -10.42
C GLY A 164 -5.78 5.82 -10.65
N LEU A 165 -4.72 6.48 -11.15
CA LEU A 165 -4.78 7.91 -11.48
C LEU A 165 -5.78 8.19 -12.60
N TRP A 166 -5.71 7.41 -13.67
CA TRP A 166 -6.59 7.58 -14.82
C TRP A 166 -8.03 7.18 -14.51
N GLN A 167 -8.26 6.18 -13.65
CA GLN A 167 -9.58 5.86 -13.11
C GLN A 167 -10.15 7.04 -12.30
N ARG A 168 -9.33 7.68 -11.45
CA ARG A 168 -9.73 8.88 -10.69
C ARG A 168 -10.02 10.05 -11.63
N PHE A 169 -9.15 10.34 -12.60
CA PHE A 169 -9.35 11.39 -13.60
C PHE A 169 -10.58 11.14 -14.47
N GLY A 170 -10.90 9.87 -14.76
CA GLY A 170 -12.10 9.44 -15.47
C GLY A 170 -13.40 9.70 -14.73
N ARG A 171 -13.36 10.12 -13.46
CA ARG A 171 -14.53 10.58 -12.70
C ARG A 171 -15.03 11.94 -13.16
N ALA A 172 -14.17 12.76 -13.76
CA ALA A 172 -14.54 14.04 -14.37
C ALA A 172 -14.62 13.93 -15.90
N GLY A 173 -15.54 14.70 -16.50
CA GLY A 173 -15.65 14.83 -17.96
C GLY A 173 -16.39 13.69 -18.66
N ARG A 174 -17.44 13.16 -18.04
CA ARG A 174 -18.37 12.19 -18.67
C ARG A 174 -19.33 12.84 -19.68
N ARG A 175 -19.34 14.17 -19.76
CA ARG A 175 -20.12 14.98 -20.73
C ARG A 175 -19.19 15.49 -21.85
N ARG A 176 -19.76 16.10 -22.88
CA ARG A 176 -18.99 16.74 -23.97
C ARG A 176 -18.29 18.04 -23.55
N ASP A 177 -18.56 18.50 -22.34
CA ASP A 177 -18.03 19.75 -21.81
C ASP A 177 -16.58 19.62 -21.32
N LEU A 178 -15.94 20.77 -21.09
CA LEU A 178 -14.59 20.86 -20.57
C LEU A 178 -14.49 20.27 -19.17
N SER A 179 -13.46 19.44 -18.92
CA SER A 179 -13.19 18.88 -17.59
C SER A 179 -11.77 19.17 -17.11
N LEU A 180 -11.60 19.17 -15.79
CA LEU A 180 -10.32 19.44 -15.12
C LEU A 180 -9.88 18.24 -14.27
N ALA A 181 -8.63 17.84 -14.41
CA ALA A 181 -7.97 16.83 -13.60
C ALA A 181 -6.67 17.40 -13.02
N VAL A 182 -6.55 17.47 -11.70
CA VAL A 182 -5.38 18.02 -11.01
C VAL A 182 -4.73 16.95 -10.14
N LEU A 183 -3.44 16.70 -10.33
CA LEU A 183 -2.60 15.95 -9.41
C LEU A 183 -1.78 16.93 -8.57
N VAL A 184 -2.03 16.99 -7.26
CA VAL A 184 -1.25 17.81 -6.32
C VAL A 184 -0.17 16.92 -5.70
N SER A 185 1.08 17.05 -6.14
CA SER A 185 2.16 16.16 -5.71
C SER A 185 2.53 16.37 -4.24
N SER A 186 2.68 15.29 -3.50
CA SER A 186 3.28 15.28 -2.16
C SER A 186 4.80 15.32 -2.22
N SER A 187 5.46 15.37 -1.07
CA SER A 187 6.93 15.28 -0.99
C SER A 187 7.47 13.87 -1.23
N ASN A 188 6.60 12.87 -1.38
CA ASN A 188 7.02 11.49 -1.61
C ASN A 188 7.83 11.37 -2.91
N PRO A 189 8.76 10.39 -3.01
CA PRO A 189 9.64 10.24 -4.18
C PRO A 189 8.89 10.03 -5.48
N VAL A 190 7.89 9.15 -5.47
CA VAL A 190 7.08 8.84 -6.65
C VAL A 190 6.34 10.09 -7.13
N ASP A 191 5.70 10.84 -6.23
CA ASP A 191 5.03 12.10 -6.55
C ASP A 191 5.99 13.15 -7.15
N GLN A 192 7.19 13.28 -6.59
CA GLN A 192 8.19 14.23 -7.09
C GLN A 192 8.81 13.79 -8.41
N PHE A 193 8.93 12.49 -8.66
CA PHE A 193 9.28 11.94 -9.97
C PHE A 193 8.21 12.29 -11.00
N MET A 194 6.93 12.03 -10.70
CA MET A 194 5.81 12.39 -11.57
C MET A 194 5.73 13.91 -11.84
N ALA A 195 6.02 14.74 -10.84
CA ALA A 195 6.05 16.20 -10.99
C ALA A 195 7.19 16.71 -11.89
N ARG A 196 8.34 16.03 -11.89
CA ARG A 196 9.49 16.35 -12.77
C ARG A 196 9.32 15.80 -14.18
N HIS A 197 8.58 14.70 -14.32
CA HIS A 197 8.34 14.03 -15.60
C HIS A 197 6.85 13.96 -15.96
N PRO A 198 6.11 15.08 -16.02
CA PRO A 198 4.65 15.06 -16.17
C PRO A 198 4.17 14.45 -17.49
N ARG A 199 5.04 14.41 -18.53
CA ARG A 199 4.74 13.72 -19.79
C ARG A 199 4.53 12.21 -19.59
N GLN A 200 5.16 11.61 -18.60
CA GLN A 200 4.98 10.19 -18.29
C GLN A 200 3.54 9.86 -17.88
N LEU A 201 2.78 10.80 -17.31
CA LEU A 201 1.37 10.57 -17.01
C LEU A 201 0.55 10.21 -18.26
N ILE A 202 0.98 10.67 -19.43
CA ILE A 202 0.31 10.46 -20.71
C ILE A 202 0.97 9.33 -21.51
N SER A 203 2.30 9.24 -21.47
CA SER A 203 3.07 8.31 -22.31
C SER A 203 3.46 7.00 -21.64
N ALA A 204 3.36 6.89 -20.32
CA ALA A 204 3.73 5.67 -19.62
C ALA A 204 2.73 4.55 -19.96
N PRO A 205 3.20 3.30 -20.10
CA PRO A 205 2.31 2.16 -20.16
C PRO A 205 1.51 2.07 -18.85
N ILE A 206 0.30 1.56 -18.94
CA ILE A 206 -0.53 1.28 -17.76
C ILE A 206 -0.03 0.00 -17.10
N GLU A 207 -0.05 -0.04 -15.78
CA GLU A 207 0.36 -1.19 -14.97
C GLU A 207 -0.34 -2.49 -15.42
N HIS A 208 0.38 -3.61 -15.34
CA HIS A 208 -0.19 -4.93 -15.58
C HIS A 208 -0.88 -5.44 -14.31
N ALA A 209 -2.11 -5.96 -14.45
CA ALA A 209 -2.77 -6.71 -13.39
C ALA A 209 -2.16 -8.11 -13.31
N ARG A 210 -1.58 -8.44 -12.14
CA ARG A 210 -1.00 -9.75 -11.86
C ARG A 210 -1.88 -10.53 -10.90
N ILE A 211 -1.96 -11.83 -11.14
CA ILE A 211 -2.57 -12.81 -10.25
C ILE A 211 -1.59 -13.96 -10.10
N ASP A 212 -1.60 -14.56 -8.92
CA ASP A 212 -0.85 -15.77 -8.63
C ASP A 212 -1.84 -16.83 -8.11
N PRO A 213 -2.55 -17.54 -9.02
CA PRO A 213 -3.49 -18.59 -8.64
C PRO A 213 -2.83 -19.75 -7.90
N ASP A 214 -1.52 -19.90 -8.09
CA ASP A 214 -0.71 -20.99 -7.55
C ASP A 214 -0.13 -20.66 -6.16
N ASN A 215 -0.46 -19.47 -5.62
CA ASN A 215 -0.16 -19.11 -4.23
C ASN A 215 -0.71 -20.21 -3.30
N ILE A 216 0.19 -20.87 -2.56
CA ILE A 216 -0.13 -22.09 -1.81
C ILE A 216 -1.22 -21.87 -0.75
N GLU A 217 -1.25 -20.70 -0.09
CA GLU A 217 -2.29 -20.38 0.88
C GLU A 217 -3.67 -20.30 0.21
N ILE A 218 -3.75 -19.68 -0.96
CA ILE A 218 -4.99 -19.55 -1.74
C ILE A 218 -5.40 -20.91 -2.32
N LEU A 219 -4.45 -21.61 -2.94
CA LEU A 219 -4.67 -22.92 -3.58
C LEU A 219 -5.24 -23.92 -2.59
N ILE A 220 -4.62 -24.10 -1.41
CA ILE A 220 -5.09 -25.06 -0.40
C ILE A 220 -6.51 -24.74 0.07
N GLN A 221 -6.86 -23.47 0.24
CA GLN A 221 -8.21 -23.08 0.64
C GLN A 221 -9.24 -23.37 -0.45
N HIS A 222 -8.89 -23.12 -1.71
CA HIS A 222 -9.77 -23.42 -2.84
C HIS A 222 -9.88 -24.91 -3.14
N LEU A 223 -8.82 -25.70 -2.95
CA LEU A 223 -8.87 -27.17 -3.06
C LEU A 223 -9.80 -27.78 -2.02
N LYS A 224 -9.82 -27.27 -0.78
CA LYS A 224 -10.80 -27.69 0.24
C LYS A 224 -12.24 -27.43 -0.21
N CYS A 225 -12.52 -26.24 -0.74
CA CYS A 225 -13.83 -25.90 -1.27
C CYS A 225 -14.21 -26.80 -2.46
N ALA A 226 -13.30 -26.99 -3.41
CA ALA A 226 -13.53 -27.82 -4.58
C ALA A 226 -13.79 -29.29 -4.18
N ALA A 227 -13.00 -29.86 -3.27
CA ALA A 227 -13.15 -31.24 -2.79
C ALA A 227 -14.46 -31.47 -2.01
N PHE A 228 -14.96 -30.42 -1.33
CA PHE A 228 -16.28 -30.42 -0.71
C PHE A 228 -17.40 -30.41 -1.75
N GLU A 229 -17.25 -29.61 -2.82
CA GLU A 229 -18.24 -29.50 -3.89
C GLU A 229 -18.34 -30.79 -4.71
N LEU A 230 -17.20 -31.34 -5.14
CA LEU A 230 -17.06 -32.58 -5.90
C LEU A 230 -15.77 -33.32 -5.51
N PRO A 231 -15.79 -34.66 -5.37
CA PRO A 231 -14.57 -35.44 -5.13
C PRO A 231 -13.57 -35.27 -6.28
N PHE A 232 -12.28 -35.20 -5.95
CA PHE A 232 -11.21 -35.22 -6.95
C PHE A 232 -10.84 -36.65 -7.34
N GLU A 233 -10.79 -36.92 -8.63
CA GLU A 233 -10.26 -38.14 -9.23
C GLU A 233 -8.76 -37.99 -9.58
N ALA A 234 -8.06 -39.10 -9.76
CA ALA A 234 -6.60 -39.10 -9.97
C ALA A 234 -6.13 -38.36 -11.24
N ASP A 235 -7.01 -38.25 -12.25
CA ASP A 235 -6.72 -37.59 -13.54
C ASP A 235 -7.34 -36.17 -13.61
N ASP A 236 -7.93 -35.68 -12.52
CA ASP A 236 -8.51 -34.34 -12.49
C ASP A 236 -7.42 -33.27 -12.52
N VAL A 237 -7.69 -32.20 -13.27
CA VAL A 237 -6.83 -31.02 -13.35
C VAL A 237 -7.46 -29.87 -12.57
N PHE A 238 -6.62 -29.05 -11.92
CA PHE A 238 -7.06 -27.87 -11.20
C PHE A 238 -6.36 -26.61 -11.72
N GLY A 239 -6.92 -26.03 -12.78
CA GLY A 239 -6.31 -24.87 -13.44
C GLY A 239 -5.00 -25.22 -14.14
N ASP A 240 -3.95 -24.45 -13.87
CA ASP A 240 -2.60 -24.65 -14.40
C ASP A 240 -1.65 -25.34 -13.38
N VAL A 241 -2.20 -25.80 -12.24
CA VAL A 241 -1.40 -26.46 -11.19
C VAL A 241 -0.82 -27.77 -11.74
N PRO A 242 0.50 -27.99 -11.62
CA PRO A 242 1.14 -29.24 -12.03
C PRO A 242 0.53 -30.47 -11.33
N ASP A 243 0.37 -31.58 -12.05
CA ASP A 243 -0.27 -32.80 -11.55
C ASP A 243 0.43 -33.36 -10.29
N ASP A 244 1.75 -33.25 -10.20
CA ASP A 244 2.54 -33.65 -9.04
C ASP A 244 2.26 -32.77 -7.81
N ALA A 245 2.24 -31.45 -8.00
CA ALA A 245 1.93 -30.49 -6.94
C ALA A 245 0.47 -30.63 -6.45
N LEU A 246 -0.48 -30.90 -7.35
CA LEU A 246 -1.87 -31.17 -6.99
C LEU A 246 -1.99 -32.45 -6.14
N GLY A 247 -1.30 -33.52 -6.55
CA GLY A 247 -1.24 -34.78 -5.79
C GLY A 247 -0.69 -34.57 -4.38
N GLU A 248 0.45 -33.89 -4.25
CA GLU A 248 1.05 -33.57 -2.94
C GLU A 248 0.12 -32.73 -2.05
N ALA A 249 -0.58 -31.76 -2.62
CA ALA A 249 -1.54 -30.94 -1.88
C ALA A 249 -2.76 -31.76 -1.41
N LEU A 250 -3.28 -32.66 -2.23
CA LEU A 250 -4.38 -33.56 -1.87
C LEU A 250 -3.96 -34.59 -0.81
N ASP A 251 -2.76 -35.14 -0.93
CA ASP A 251 -2.17 -36.04 0.07
C ASP A 251 -1.95 -35.33 1.40
N TYR A 252 -1.44 -34.09 1.38
CA TYR A 252 -1.36 -33.24 2.58
C TYR A 252 -2.73 -33.02 3.22
N LEU A 253 -3.78 -32.74 2.44
CA LEU A 253 -5.14 -32.62 2.97
C LEU A 253 -5.67 -33.95 3.54
N ALA A 254 -5.28 -35.09 2.95
CA ALA A 254 -5.66 -36.40 3.43
C ALA A 254 -5.00 -36.74 4.77
N ASP A 255 -3.70 -36.47 4.89
CA ASP A 255 -2.91 -36.66 6.11
C ASP A 255 -3.43 -35.81 7.27
N ASN A 256 -3.97 -34.62 6.97
CA ASN A 256 -4.59 -33.73 7.95
C ASN A 256 -6.08 -34.04 8.20
N GLY A 257 -6.61 -35.14 7.65
CA GLY A 257 -7.99 -35.60 7.87
C GLY A 257 -9.07 -34.69 7.27
N VAL A 258 -8.70 -33.83 6.31
CA VAL A 258 -9.62 -32.92 5.63
C VAL A 258 -10.34 -33.63 4.48
N VAL A 259 -9.59 -34.44 3.73
CA VAL A 259 -10.12 -35.36 2.71
C VAL A 259 -9.78 -36.80 3.07
N HIS A 260 -10.48 -37.77 2.47
CA HIS A 260 -10.20 -39.18 2.59
C HIS A 260 -9.88 -39.73 1.21
N ALA A 261 -8.66 -40.25 1.05
CA ALA A 261 -8.23 -40.94 -0.15
C ALA A 261 -8.78 -42.38 -0.18
N ALA A 262 -9.76 -42.64 -1.04
CA ALA A 262 -10.28 -43.97 -1.31
C ALA A 262 -9.53 -44.59 -2.49
N SER A 263 -8.81 -45.69 -2.28
CA SER A 263 -8.15 -46.41 -3.37
C SER A 263 -9.16 -47.16 -4.24
N THR A 264 -9.21 -46.85 -5.53
CA THR A 264 -10.02 -47.57 -6.52
C THR A 264 -9.13 -48.26 -7.56
N ALA A 265 -9.72 -49.12 -8.40
CA ALA A 265 -9.01 -49.77 -9.50
C ALA A 265 -8.51 -48.79 -10.59
N ALA A 266 -9.02 -47.55 -10.60
CA ALA A 266 -8.67 -46.51 -11.56
C ALA A 266 -7.75 -45.42 -10.97
N GLY A 267 -7.46 -45.44 -9.66
CA GLY A 267 -6.68 -44.41 -8.97
C GLY A 267 -7.24 -44.08 -7.58
N ALA A 268 -6.61 -43.13 -6.89
CA ALA A 268 -7.16 -42.58 -5.65
C ALA A 268 -8.29 -41.59 -5.98
N ILE A 269 -9.36 -41.62 -5.17
CA ILE A 269 -10.43 -40.62 -5.20
C ILE A 269 -10.44 -39.93 -3.84
N TYR A 270 -10.32 -38.60 -3.85
CA TYR A 270 -10.27 -37.79 -2.64
C TYR A 270 -11.65 -37.23 -2.33
N HIS A 271 -12.28 -37.77 -1.29
CA HIS A 271 -13.59 -37.33 -0.81
C HIS A 271 -13.44 -36.38 0.37
N TRP A 272 -14.26 -35.33 0.44
CA TRP A 272 -14.33 -34.52 1.65
C TRP A 272 -14.72 -35.36 2.88
N ALA A 273 -13.93 -35.23 3.96
CA ALA A 273 -14.05 -36.08 5.15
C ALA A 273 -14.39 -35.30 6.44
N SER A 274 -14.45 -33.97 6.37
CA SER A 274 -14.74 -33.12 7.53
C SER A 274 -16.23 -32.76 7.63
N ASP A 275 -16.74 -32.52 8.84
CA ASP A 275 -18.11 -32.01 9.01
C ASP A 275 -18.23 -30.49 8.78
N SER A 276 -17.09 -29.80 8.56
CA SER A 276 -17.04 -28.36 8.36
C SER A 276 -17.39 -27.96 6.93
N TYR A 277 -18.04 -26.81 6.76
CA TYR A 277 -18.27 -26.21 5.43
C TYR A 277 -17.10 -25.27 5.11
N PRO A 278 -16.18 -25.65 4.18
CA PRO A 278 -14.91 -24.96 4.01
C PRO A 278 -15.06 -23.52 3.56
N ALA A 279 -16.04 -23.21 2.69
CA ALA A 279 -16.23 -21.88 2.15
C ALA A 279 -16.57 -20.80 3.21
N ASN A 280 -17.04 -21.20 4.41
CA ASN A 280 -17.20 -20.25 5.53
C ASN A 280 -15.86 -19.75 6.09
N GLY A 281 -14.78 -20.52 5.94
CA GLY A 281 -13.44 -20.14 6.37
C GLY A 281 -12.68 -19.31 5.33
N VAL A 282 -13.09 -19.34 4.06
CA VAL A 282 -12.34 -18.74 2.94
C VAL A 282 -12.90 -17.36 2.58
N SER A 283 -12.12 -16.31 2.84
CA SER A 283 -12.44 -14.96 2.37
C SER A 283 -11.65 -14.64 1.10
N LEU A 284 -12.37 -14.24 0.04
CA LEU A 284 -11.80 -13.89 -1.27
C LEU A 284 -11.06 -12.54 -1.29
N ARG A 285 -11.20 -11.72 -0.23
CA ARG A 285 -10.72 -10.32 -0.23
C ARG A 285 -9.76 -10.00 0.91
N SER A 286 -9.75 -10.80 1.96
CA SER A 286 -8.97 -10.54 3.17
C SER A 286 -8.62 -11.87 3.82
N ALA A 287 -7.41 -12.00 4.35
CA ALA A 287 -7.05 -13.15 5.16
C ALA A 287 -7.88 -13.26 6.47
N SER A 288 -8.71 -12.27 6.83
CA SER A 288 -9.59 -12.32 8.00
C SER A 288 -10.99 -11.75 7.77
N TRP A 289 -11.97 -12.31 8.50
CA TRP A 289 -13.41 -11.99 8.44
C TRP A 289 -13.82 -10.83 9.35
N ASP A 290 -12.93 -10.34 10.21
CA ASP A 290 -13.34 -9.58 11.39
C ASP A 290 -13.26 -8.07 11.18
N ASN A 291 -14.36 -7.49 10.70
CA ASN A 291 -14.56 -6.05 10.82
C ASN A 291 -14.91 -5.68 12.26
N PHE A 292 -14.31 -4.60 12.75
CA PHE A 292 -14.68 -3.98 14.01
C PHE A 292 -15.84 -3.02 13.81
N VAL A 293 -16.87 -3.18 14.64
CA VAL A 293 -18.01 -2.28 14.70
C VAL A 293 -17.69 -1.11 15.61
N ILE A 294 -17.89 0.12 15.13
CA ILE A 294 -17.63 1.34 15.89
C ILE A 294 -18.95 1.85 16.47
N VAL A 295 -19.05 1.83 17.80
CA VAL A 295 -20.25 2.18 18.57
C VAL A 295 -20.03 3.52 19.26
N ASP A 296 -20.90 4.48 18.97
CA ASP A 296 -20.98 5.77 19.65
C ASP A 296 -21.74 5.61 20.96
N LEU A 297 -21.05 5.83 22.08
CA LEU A 297 -21.60 5.72 23.43
C LEU A 297 -22.61 6.83 23.76
N ASP A 298 -22.46 8.01 23.16
CA ASP A 298 -23.36 9.14 23.42
C ASP A 298 -24.69 8.96 22.67
N GLY A 299 -24.62 8.42 21.45
CA GLY A 299 -25.76 8.20 20.57
C GLY A 299 -26.39 6.81 20.64
N ASP A 300 -25.82 5.89 21.42
CA ASP A 300 -26.16 4.47 21.51
C ASP A 300 -26.43 3.82 20.14
N ARG A 301 -25.49 4.03 19.22
CA ARG A 301 -25.63 3.58 17.82
C ARG A 301 -24.30 3.23 17.18
N THR A 302 -24.37 2.34 16.21
CA THR A 302 -23.24 2.09 15.31
C THR A 302 -23.08 3.25 14.33
N ILE A 303 -21.85 3.72 14.14
CA ILE A 303 -21.54 4.82 13.21
C ILE A 303 -20.75 4.35 11.98
N ALA A 304 -19.97 3.27 12.10
CA ALA A 304 -19.09 2.78 11.04
C ALA A 304 -18.55 1.38 11.34
N GLU A 305 -17.91 0.81 10.33
CA GLU A 305 -17.12 -0.42 10.43
C GLU A 305 -15.68 -0.18 9.97
N MET A 306 -14.74 -0.99 10.47
CA MET A 306 -13.33 -0.93 10.09
C MET A 306 -12.71 -2.32 9.99
N ASP A 307 -11.83 -2.51 9.01
CA ASP A 307 -11.07 -3.76 8.88
C ASP A 307 -10.09 -3.97 10.04
N TRP A 308 -9.87 -5.23 10.41
CA TRP A 308 -8.99 -5.67 11.50
C TRP A 308 -7.61 -5.00 11.51
N ARG A 309 -6.95 -4.91 10.35
CA ARG A 309 -5.60 -4.33 10.23
C ARG A 309 -5.62 -2.83 10.53
N SER A 310 -6.62 -2.11 10.03
CA SER A 310 -6.78 -0.68 10.26
C SER A 310 -7.18 -0.36 11.71
N THR A 311 -7.86 -1.27 12.41
CA THR A 311 -8.20 -1.13 13.83
C THR A 311 -6.95 -0.87 14.67
N HIS A 312 -5.85 -1.58 14.42
CA HIS A 312 -4.60 -1.41 15.17
C HIS A 312 -4.04 0.00 15.08
N THR A 313 -4.23 0.69 13.96
CA THR A 313 -3.65 2.01 13.69
C THR A 313 -4.60 3.18 13.90
N MET A 314 -5.92 2.94 13.87
CA MET A 314 -6.94 4.00 13.90
C MET A 314 -7.93 3.89 15.05
N LEU A 315 -8.06 2.72 15.68
CA LEU A 315 -9.03 2.44 16.74
C LEU A 315 -8.39 1.92 18.03
N HIS A 316 -7.08 2.03 18.18
CA HIS A 316 -6.43 1.80 19.46
C HIS A 316 -7.01 2.74 20.53
N GLU A 317 -6.90 2.37 21.80
CA GLU A 317 -7.38 3.22 22.89
C GLU A 317 -6.74 4.62 22.82
N GLN A 318 -7.54 5.65 23.14
CA GLN A 318 -7.18 7.06 23.02
C GLN A 318 -6.99 7.59 21.58
N ALA A 319 -7.19 6.77 20.54
CA ALA A 319 -7.19 7.26 19.17
C ALA A 319 -8.33 8.28 18.96
N ILE A 320 -8.07 9.28 18.11
CA ILE A 320 -9.10 10.19 17.61
C ILE A 320 -9.57 9.66 16.26
N TYR A 321 -10.71 8.96 16.29
CA TYR A 321 -11.42 8.50 15.11
C TYR A 321 -12.24 9.63 14.50
N GLN A 322 -12.01 9.91 13.22
CA GLN A 322 -12.72 10.96 12.49
C GLN A 322 -13.78 10.34 11.59
N HIS A 323 -15.01 10.85 11.64
CA HIS A 323 -16.14 10.35 10.85
C HIS A 323 -17.01 11.50 10.36
N GLU A 324 -16.96 11.76 9.06
CA GLU A 324 -17.71 12.81 8.36
C GLU A 324 -17.49 14.21 8.98
N GLY A 325 -16.24 14.49 9.40
CA GLY A 325 -15.86 15.71 10.11
C GLY A 325 -16.21 15.74 11.61
N GLY A 326 -16.99 14.76 12.10
CA GLY A 326 -17.12 14.50 13.54
C GLY A 326 -15.85 13.86 14.10
N GLN A 327 -15.56 14.14 15.37
CA GLN A 327 -14.37 13.64 16.05
C GLN A 327 -14.81 12.81 17.26
N TYR A 328 -14.28 11.59 17.35
CA TYR A 328 -14.62 10.64 18.39
C TYR A 328 -13.34 10.11 19.01
N GLN A 329 -13.27 10.05 20.33
CA GLN A 329 -12.17 9.43 21.04
C GLN A 329 -12.53 7.98 21.34
N VAL A 330 -11.63 7.05 21.05
CA VAL A 330 -11.80 5.65 21.45
C VAL A 330 -11.57 5.53 22.95
N GLU A 331 -12.63 5.16 23.68
CA GLU A 331 -12.56 4.93 25.13
C GLU A 331 -12.18 3.50 25.46
N ARG A 332 -12.66 2.54 24.65
CA ARG A 332 -12.40 1.11 24.86
C ARG A 332 -12.40 0.39 23.52
N LEU A 333 -11.36 -0.40 23.28
CA LEU A 333 -11.31 -1.35 22.17
C LEU A 333 -11.51 -2.76 22.71
N ASP A 334 -12.67 -3.34 22.42
CA ASP A 334 -13.00 -4.73 22.72
C ASP A 334 -12.53 -5.60 21.56
N PHE A 335 -11.31 -6.12 21.68
CA PHE A 335 -10.66 -6.88 20.63
C PHE A 335 -11.38 -8.20 20.36
N ASP A 336 -11.71 -8.95 21.41
CA ASP A 336 -12.33 -10.27 21.32
C ASP A 336 -13.74 -10.24 20.73
N ASN A 337 -14.50 -9.18 21.01
CA ASN A 337 -15.87 -9.03 20.49
C ASN A 337 -15.97 -8.13 19.25
N HIS A 338 -14.83 -7.72 18.67
CA HIS A 338 -14.76 -6.88 17.48
C HIS A 338 -15.56 -5.57 17.60
N LYS A 339 -15.42 -4.85 18.73
CA LYS A 339 -16.14 -3.59 18.98
C LYS A 339 -15.21 -2.49 19.46
N ALA A 340 -15.31 -1.31 18.85
CA ALA A 340 -14.67 -0.09 19.33
C ALA A 340 -15.72 0.87 19.89
N PHE A 341 -15.62 1.19 21.18
CA PHE A 341 -16.52 2.12 21.85
C PHE A 341 -15.90 3.51 21.84
N VAL A 342 -16.63 4.47 21.27
CA VAL A 342 -16.14 5.82 21.05
C VAL A 342 -17.09 6.84 21.64
N ARG A 343 -16.54 7.99 22.04
CA ARG A 343 -17.30 9.14 22.56
C ARG A 343 -17.01 10.38 21.75
N HIS A 344 -18.02 11.22 21.51
CA HIS A 344 -17.82 12.43 20.73
C HIS A 344 -16.97 13.46 21.51
N VAL A 345 -15.94 14.00 20.86
CA VAL A 345 -15.00 14.97 21.43
C VAL A 345 -14.70 16.09 20.43
N LYS A 346 -14.02 17.16 20.87
CA LYS A 346 -13.59 18.27 19.98
C LYS A 346 -12.13 18.68 20.20
N PRO A 347 -11.15 17.77 20.05
CA PRO A 347 -9.74 18.11 20.17
C PRO A 347 -9.28 19.03 19.03
N ASP A 348 -8.23 19.82 19.30
CA ASP A 348 -7.51 20.59 18.29
C ASP A 348 -6.42 19.78 17.58
N TYR A 349 -6.40 18.45 17.76
CA TYR A 349 -5.47 17.50 17.16
C TYR A 349 -6.16 16.23 16.64
N TYR A 350 -5.47 15.49 15.78
CA TYR A 350 -5.81 14.12 15.38
C TYR A 350 -4.66 13.16 15.70
N THR A 351 -4.91 11.85 15.68
CA THR A 351 -3.90 10.84 16.00
C THR A 351 -3.37 10.14 14.76
N THR A 352 -2.13 9.68 14.82
CA THR A 352 -1.51 8.81 13.81
C THR A 352 -0.65 7.77 14.50
N ALA A 353 -0.87 6.49 14.21
CA ALA A 353 -0.12 5.39 14.80
C ALA A 353 1.34 5.33 14.32
N MET A 354 2.18 4.75 15.15
CA MET A 354 3.56 4.41 14.89
C MET A 354 3.69 2.89 14.81
N THR A 355 4.05 2.39 13.62
CA THR A 355 4.25 0.97 13.36
C THR A 355 5.72 0.62 13.32
N HIS A 356 6.06 -0.55 13.84
CA HIS A 356 7.37 -1.18 13.72
C HIS A 356 7.20 -2.53 13.03
N SER A 357 8.10 -2.86 12.11
CA SER A 357 8.06 -4.10 11.32
C SER A 357 9.38 -4.85 11.49
N LYS A 358 9.30 -6.08 11.97
CA LYS A 358 10.41 -7.03 12.04
C LYS A 358 10.20 -8.10 10.97
N VAL A 359 11.28 -8.52 10.32
CA VAL A 359 11.27 -9.61 9.34
C VAL A 359 12.26 -10.67 9.81
N THR A 360 11.83 -11.93 9.77
CA THR A 360 12.64 -13.09 10.10
C THR A 360 12.60 -14.05 8.92
N VAL A 361 13.76 -14.45 8.42
CA VAL A 361 13.88 -15.45 7.34
C VAL A 361 13.49 -16.82 7.88
N LEU A 362 12.57 -17.50 7.20
CA LEU A 362 12.14 -18.86 7.54
C LEU A 362 12.91 -19.87 6.69
N GLU A 363 12.91 -19.65 5.37
CA GLU A 363 13.56 -20.50 4.39
C GLU A 363 14.16 -19.65 3.27
N GLN A 364 15.28 -20.10 2.70
CA GLN A 364 15.93 -19.43 1.57
C GLN A 364 15.93 -20.37 0.37
N ASP A 365 15.12 -20.01 -0.63
CA ASP A 365 14.91 -20.81 -1.84
C ASP A 365 16.03 -20.57 -2.85
N GLN A 366 16.42 -19.30 -3.02
CA GLN A 366 17.45 -18.90 -3.96
C GLN A 366 18.45 -17.96 -3.29
N SER A 367 19.71 -18.13 -3.68
CA SER A 367 20.81 -17.25 -3.32
C SER A 367 21.55 -16.81 -4.57
N ALA A 368 21.93 -15.55 -4.61
CA ALA A 368 22.81 -15.01 -5.63
C ALA A 368 23.82 -14.06 -4.98
N THR A 369 24.96 -13.89 -5.61
CA THR A 369 25.89 -12.83 -5.27
C THR A 369 25.71 -11.68 -6.26
N VAL A 370 25.66 -10.46 -5.76
CA VAL A 370 25.72 -9.23 -6.57
C VAL A 370 27.18 -8.79 -6.59
N ASP A 371 27.85 -9.10 -7.69
CA ASP A 371 29.27 -8.79 -7.92
C ASP A 371 29.38 -7.64 -8.93
N LEU A 372 29.26 -6.41 -8.41
CA LEU A 372 29.35 -5.19 -9.21
C LEU A 372 30.69 -4.46 -8.98
N GLY A 373 31.51 -4.89 -8.03
CA GLY A 373 32.71 -4.18 -7.57
C GLY A 373 33.70 -5.05 -6.79
N GLU A 374 34.50 -4.44 -5.91
CA GLU A 374 35.51 -5.16 -5.13
C GLU A 374 34.91 -6.00 -3.98
N VAL A 375 33.69 -5.67 -3.56
CA VAL A 375 33.00 -6.32 -2.44
C VAL A 375 31.70 -6.96 -2.93
N PRO A 376 31.60 -8.31 -2.95
CA PRO A 376 30.36 -8.99 -3.29
C PRO A 376 29.30 -8.78 -2.20
N LEU A 377 28.05 -8.52 -2.62
CA LEU A 377 26.89 -8.51 -1.72
C LEU A 377 26.10 -9.81 -1.85
N ASP A 378 25.59 -10.31 -0.75
CA ASP A 378 24.74 -11.50 -0.75
C ASP A 378 23.28 -11.09 -0.97
N ALA A 379 22.64 -11.71 -1.97
CA ALA A 379 21.24 -11.54 -2.27
C ALA A 379 20.51 -12.87 -2.04
N GLY A 380 19.36 -12.80 -1.37
CA GLY A 380 18.51 -13.97 -1.13
C GLY A 380 17.06 -13.72 -1.54
N LEU A 381 16.39 -14.82 -1.85
CA LEU A 381 14.95 -14.90 -2.07
C LEU A 381 14.44 -16.11 -1.28
N GLY A 382 13.33 -15.93 -0.58
CA GLY A 382 12.65 -17.01 0.10
C GLY A 382 11.54 -16.52 1.01
N ASP A 383 11.07 -17.43 1.84
CA ASP A 383 9.96 -17.20 2.75
C ASP A 383 10.40 -16.52 4.04
N VAL A 384 9.62 -15.51 4.43
CA VAL A 384 9.85 -14.73 5.64
C VAL A 384 8.58 -14.60 6.48
N SER A 385 8.78 -14.51 7.79
CA SER A 385 7.76 -14.06 8.73
C SER A 385 7.91 -12.57 8.97
N VAL A 386 6.84 -11.82 8.68
CA VAL A 386 6.76 -10.37 8.90
C VAL A 386 5.88 -10.12 10.11
N ILE A 387 6.46 -9.55 11.16
CA ILE A 387 5.76 -9.13 12.37
C ILE A 387 5.63 -7.61 12.36
N GLU A 388 4.40 -7.11 12.40
CA GLU A 388 4.08 -5.70 12.48
C GLU A 388 3.41 -5.38 13.82
N LYS A 389 3.98 -4.41 14.54
CA LYS A 389 3.49 -3.97 15.85
C LYS A 389 3.20 -2.48 15.85
N VAL A 390 2.04 -2.09 16.37
CA VAL A 390 1.77 -0.69 16.69
C VAL A 390 2.32 -0.41 18.08
N VAL A 391 3.40 0.37 18.14
CA VAL A 391 4.13 0.64 19.40
C VAL A 391 3.61 1.88 20.13
N GLY A 392 2.91 2.76 19.42
CA GLY A 392 2.44 4.03 19.96
C GLY A 392 1.70 4.85 18.93
N TYR A 393 1.36 6.08 19.29
CA TYR A 393 0.73 7.04 18.41
C TYR A 393 1.22 8.46 18.68
N LYS A 394 1.11 9.32 17.66
CA LYS A 394 1.42 10.76 17.72
C LYS A 394 0.12 11.56 17.74
N LYS A 395 0.10 12.67 18.48
CA LYS A 395 -0.97 13.69 18.46
C LYS A 395 -0.50 14.83 17.57
N ILE A 396 -1.19 15.04 16.46
CA ILE A 396 -0.82 16.03 15.44
C ILE A 396 -1.86 17.14 15.43
N LYS A 397 -1.43 18.37 15.69
CA LYS A 397 -2.32 19.53 15.75
C LYS A 397 -2.90 19.86 14.38
N PHE A 398 -4.21 20.14 14.33
CA PHE A 398 -4.85 20.61 13.10
C PHE A 398 -4.25 21.94 12.64
N HIS A 399 -4.25 22.13 11.33
CA HIS A 399 -3.65 23.26 10.62
C HIS A 399 -2.13 23.38 10.75
N THR A 400 -1.53 23.40 11.93
CA THR A 400 -0.07 23.53 12.05
C THR A 400 0.67 22.25 11.67
N HIS A 401 0.05 21.08 11.89
CA HIS A 401 0.66 19.75 11.72
C HIS A 401 1.90 19.54 12.61
N GLU A 402 1.98 20.28 13.70
CA GLU A 402 2.99 20.09 14.73
C GLU A 402 2.64 18.87 15.57
N ASN A 403 3.65 18.11 15.96
CA ASN A 403 3.48 17.05 16.93
C ASN A 403 3.39 17.65 18.33
N VAL A 404 2.26 17.43 19.01
CA VAL A 404 1.98 17.97 20.35
C VAL A 404 2.06 16.91 21.44
N GLY A 405 2.33 15.65 21.10
CA GLY A 405 2.51 14.60 22.09
C GLY A 405 2.47 13.19 21.52
N TYR A 406 2.78 12.25 22.38
CA TYR A 406 2.80 10.82 22.08
C TYR A 406 1.93 10.06 23.08
N GLY A 407 1.56 8.85 22.71
CA GLY A 407 0.99 7.86 23.63
C GLY A 407 1.42 6.45 23.23
N GLU A 408 1.34 5.54 24.18
CA GLU A 408 1.66 4.13 23.98
C GLU A 408 0.43 3.38 23.48
N VAL A 409 0.67 2.27 22.77
CA VAL A 409 -0.38 1.37 22.30
C VAL A 409 0.01 -0.05 22.71
N HIS A 410 -0.92 -0.75 23.34
CA HIS A 410 -0.77 -2.15 23.71
C HIS A 410 -1.79 -2.98 22.94
N LEU A 411 -1.39 -3.45 21.77
CA LEU A 411 -2.20 -4.32 20.91
C LEU A 411 -1.37 -5.54 20.49
N PRO A 412 -2.03 -6.65 20.14
CA PRO A 412 -1.35 -7.83 19.64
C PRO A 412 -0.52 -7.50 18.38
N GLU A 413 0.52 -8.28 18.18
CA GLU A 413 1.37 -8.18 17.00
C GLU A 413 0.68 -8.86 15.82
N MET A 414 0.81 -8.25 14.64
CA MET A 414 0.25 -8.80 13.41
C MET A 414 1.36 -9.58 12.71
N GLN A 415 1.22 -10.90 12.61
CA GLN A 415 2.16 -11.76 11.91
C GLN A 415 1.58 -12.21 10.56
N LYS A 416 2.42 -12.26 9.53
CA LYS A 416 2.10 -12.88 8.25
C LYS A 416 3.33 -13.59 7.69
N HIS A 417 3.11 -14.66 6.94
CA HIS A 417 4.16 -15.31 6.15
C HIS A 417 4.05 -14.85 4.69
N THR A 418 5.17 -14.56 4.07
CA THR A 418 5.23 -14.04 2.69
C THR A 418 6.63 -14.22 2.13
N THR A 419 6.78 -14.08 0.82
CA THR A 419 8.08 -14.07 0.17
C THR A 419 8.77 -12.70 0.29
N ALA A 420 10.10 -12.70 0.43
CA ALA A 420 10.93 -11.51 0.40
C ALA A 420 12.19 -11.67 -0.43
N PHE A 421 12.60 -10.57 -1.03
CA PHE A 421 13.94 -10.36 -1.54
C PHE A 421 14.75 -9.62 -0.48
N TRP A 422 15.98 -10.07 -0.24
CA TRP A 422 16.90 -9.33 0.63
C TRP A 422 18.28 -9.17 0.04
N LEU A 423 18.95 -8.09 0.47
CA LEU A 423 20.32 -7.76 0.12
C LEU A 423 21.10 -7.49 1.41
N THR A 424 22.09 -8.34 1.66
CA THR A 424 22.91 -8.34 2.87
C THR A 424 24.24 -7.64 2.59
N PHE A 425 24.58 -6.70 3.47
CA PHE A 425 25.87 -6.03 3.48
C PHE A 425 26.75 -6.72 4.54
N PRO A 426 27.84 -7.40 4.15
CA PRO A 426 28.67 -8.14 5.10
C PRO A 426 29.21 -7.23 6.22
N GLU A 427 29.30 -7.73 7.45
CA GLU A 427 29.86 -7.00 8.58
C GLU A 427 31.27 -6.45 8.30
N ASP A 428 32.13 -7.22 7.61
CA ASP A 428 33.48 -6.80 7.22
C ASP A 428 33.44 -5.56 6.31
N PHE A 429 32.44 -5.46 5.44
CA PHE A 429 32.24 -4.28 4.60
C PHE A 429 31.82 -3.07 5.45
N VAL A 430 30.92 -3.26 6.40
CA VAL A 430 30.46 -2.20 7.31
C VAL A 430 31.60 -1.68 8.19
N GLN A 431 32.46 -2.57 8.69
CA GLN A 431 33.61 -2.22 9.52
C GLN A 431 34.76 -1.58 8.73
N SER A 432 34.85 -1.83 7.43
CA SER A 432 35.87 -1.19 6.57
C SER A 432 35.55 0.26 6.21
N GLN A 433 34.32 0.72 6.49
CA GLN A 433 33.93 2.12 6.27
C GLN A 433 34.54 3.05 7.35
N PRO A 434 34.88 4.30 6.99
CA PRO A 434 35.46 5.25 7.92
C PRO A 434 34.47 5.76 8.98
N GLU A 435 33.16 5.71 8.71
CA GLU A 435 32.11 6.18 9.61
C GLU A 435 31.69 5.12 10.64
N SER A 436 31.03 5.56 11.72
CA SER A 436 30.51 4.63 12.73
C SER A 436 29.40 3.74 12.17
N ARG A 437 29.26 2.53 12.74
CA ARG A 437 28.21 1.56 12.40
C ARG A 437 26.81 2.18 12.33
N ALA A 438 26.43 3.01 13.31
CA ALA A 438 25.10 3.62 13.37
C ALA A 438 24.82 4.50 12.15
N VAL A 439 25.85 5.21 11.67
CA VAL A 439 25.78 6.10 10.51
C VAL A 439 25.65 5.30 9.21
N ILE A 440 26.40 4.21 9.08
CA ILE A 440 26.27 3.30 7.93
C ILE A 440 24.88 2.66 7.88
N VAL A 441 24.36 2.19 9.02
CA VAL A 441 23.01 1.62 9.10
C VAL A 441 21.94 2.65 8.72
N ASP A 442 22.09 3.91 9.13
CA ASP A 442 21.16 4.97 8.70
C ASP A 442 21.29 5.30 7.19
N ALA A 443 22.51 5.29 6.64
CA ALA A 443 22.71 5.41 5.20
C ALA A 443 22.02 4.27 4.44
N LEU A 444 22.20 3.01 4.87
CA LEU A 444 21.52 1.84 4.29
C LEU A 444 20.00 1.91 4.41
N ARG A 445 19.47 2.49 5.50
CA ARG A 445 18.04 2.78 5.64
C ARG A 445 17.54 3.75 4.57
N GLY A 446 18.39 4.71 4.18
CA GLY A 446 18.16 5.64 3.09
C GLY A 446 18.23 4.97 1.71
N LEU A 447 19.24 4.11 1.47
CA LEU A 447 19.32 3.29 0.26
C LEU A 447 18.09 2.40 0.10
N SER A 448 17.70 1.71 1.16
CA SER A 448 16.51 0.88 1.21
C SER A 448 15.26 1.68 0.81
N LYS A 449 15.14 2.96 1.23
CA LYS A 449 14.03 3.83 0.81
C LYS A 449 14.06 4.12 -0.69
N ALA A 450 15.23 4.39 -1.26
CA ALA A 450 15.39 4.59 -2.69
C ALA A 450 15.06 3.31 -3.48
N MET A 451 15.58 2.15 -3.07
CA MET A 451 15.27 0.84 -3.67
C MET A 451 13.78 0.52 -3.64
N HIS A 452 13.10 0.80 -2.53
CA HIS A 452 11.65 0.61 -2.42
C HIS A 452 10.87 1.45 -3.43
N VAL A 453 11.28 2.71 -3.64
CA VAL A 453 10.67 3.60 -4.62
C VAL A 453 10.91 3.11 -6.04
N VAL A 454 12.16 2.84 -6.41
CA VAL A 454 12.48 2.41 -7.77
C VAL A 454 11.96 1.02 -8.08
N GLY A 455 11.84 0.15 -7.05
CA GLY A 455 11.18 -1.13 -7.14
C GLY A 455 9.69 -0.96 -7.42
N ALA A 456 8.99 -0.11 -6.67
CA ALA A 456 7.57 0.16 -6.92
C ALA A 456 7.31 0.76 -8.31
N VAL A 457 8.17 1.71 -8.75
CA VAL A 457 8.06 2.31 -10.09
C VAL A 457 8.42 1.31 -11.19
N GLY A 458 9.47 0.52 -11.01
CA GLY A 458 9.93 -0.48 -11.98
C GLY A 458 8.96 -1.65 -12.15
N LEU A 459 8.36 -2.09 -11.04
CA LEU A 459 7.32 -3.11 -11.05
C LEU A 459 5.95 -2.57 -11.42
N MET A 460 5.77 -1.25 -11.51
CA MET A 460 4.50 -0.63 -11.86
C MET A 460 3.41 -1.04 -10.84
N ILE A 461 3.66 -0.82 -9.55
CA ILE A 461 2.77 -1.18 -8.44
C ILE A 461 2.53 -0.01 -7.49
N ASP A 462 1.51 -0.12 -6.64
CA ASP A 462 1.37 0.81 -5.53
C ASP A 462 2.56 0.61 -4.56
N PRO A 463 3.26 1.67 -4.11
CA PRO A 463 4.34 1.52 -3.16
C PRO A 463 3.95 0.87 -1.83
N ARG A 464 2.65 0.76 -1.52
CA ARG A 464 2.12 0.05 -0.35
C ARG A 464 2.05 -1.46 -0.55
N ASP A 465 2.08 -1.94 -1.79
CA ASP A 465 2.03 -3.38 -2.08
C ASP A 465 3.39 -4.05 -1.80
N LEU A 466 4.46 -3.25 -1.83
CA LEU A 466 5.82 -3.65 -1.47
C LEU A 466 6.17 -3.17 -0.07
N GLY A 467 6.46 -4.10 0.83
CA GLY A 467 6.98 -3.83 2.16
C GLY A 467 8.49 -3.61 2.16
N ARG A 468 8.99 -2.96 3.20
CA ARG A 468 10.41 -2.67 3.36
C ARG A 468 10.81 -2.66 4.83
N THR A 469 11.90 -3.33 5.17
CA THR A 469 12.57 -3.14 6.47
C THR A 469 14.08 -3.24 6.34
N LEU A 470 14.78 -2.87 7.41
CA LEU A 470 16.21 -3.11 7.56
C LEU A 470 16.42 -3.89 8.86
N GLY A 471 17.10 -5.03 8.77
CA GLY A 471 17.33 -5.97 9.86
C GLY A 471 18.63 -6.75 9.65
N SER A 472 18.68 -7.99 10.13
CA SER A 472 19.77 -8.94 9.88
C SER A 472 19.19 -10.32 9.56
N CYS A 473 19.78 -11.04 8.60
CA CYS A 473 19.45 -12.45 8.33
C CYS A 473 19.95 -13.39 9.43
N HIS A 474 21.00 -13.00 10.15
CA HIS A 474 21.69 -13.81 11.15
C HIS A 474 21.47 -13.24 12.55
N GLU A 475 20.21 -13.10 12.98
CA GLU A 475 19.92 -12.90 14.40
C GLU A 475 19.97 -14.25 15.12
N GLU A 476 21.13 -14.65 15.65
CA GLU A 476 21.16 -15.74 16.63
C GLU A 476 20.44 -15.29 17.90
N GLU A 477 19.31 -15.93 18.22
CA GLU A 477 18.69 -15.82 19.54
C GLU A 477 19.56 -16.53 20.59
N GLY A 478 20.55 -15.81 21.14
CA GLY A 478 21.42 -16.33 22.19
C GLY A 478 22.23 -15.22 22.88
N PRO A 479 22.66 -15.43 24.15
CA PRO A 479 23.58 -14.50 24.78
C PRO A 479 24.90 -14.46 23.98
N PRO A 480 25.44 -13.26 23.67
CA PRO A 480 26.63 -13.14 22.84
C PRO A 480 27.80 -13.93 23.43
N ALA A 481 28.53 -14.65 22.56
CA ALA A 481 29.80 -15.25 22.95
C ALA A 481 30.75 -14.15 23.43
N LYS A 482 31.43 -14.38 24.57
CA LYS A 482 32.28 -13.38 25.23
C LYS A 482 33.26 -12.74 24.24
N GLY A 483 33.06 -11.45 23.93
CA GLY A 483 33.97 -10.64 23.13
C GLY A 483 33.54 -10.35 21.69
N GLN A 484 32.45 -10.94 21.21
CA GLN A 484 31.79 -10.58 19.96
C GLN A 484 30.40 -10.02 20.31
N GLY A 485 30.09 -8.80 19.87
CA GLY A 485 28.69 -8.39 19.80
C GLY A 485 27.92 -9.35 18.88
N PRO A 486 26.60 -9.50 19.01
CA PRO A 486 25.85 -10.32 18.07
C PRO A 486 26.18 -9.85 16.64
N GLY A 487 26.65 -10.78 15.80
CA GLY A 487 26.89 -10.49 14.38
C GLY A 487 25.58 -9.97 13.79
N PHE A 488 25.58 -8.73 13.33
CA PHE A 488 24.41 -8.13 12.71
C PHE A 488 24.85 -7.71 11.32
N ASP A 489 24.58 -8.52 10.32
CA ASP A 489 24.85 -8.15 8.94
C ASP A 489 23.69 -7.27 8.44
N PRO A 490 23.89 -5.95 8.24
CA PRO A 490 22.80 -5.08 7.85
C PRO A 490 22.18 -5.56 6.55
N THR A 491 20.91 -5.94 6.62
CA THR A 491 20.18 -6.56 5.52
C THR A 491 18.97 -5.71 5.17
N ILE A 492 18.86 -5.35 3.89
CA ILE A 492 17.68 -4.66 3.34
C ILE A 492 16.69 -5.73 2.88
N PHE A 493 15.48 -5.71 3.43
CA PHE A 493 14.39 -6.59 3.01
C PHE A 493 13.35 -5.81 2.21
N LEU A 494 12.94 -6.34 1.07
CA LEU A 494 11.80 -5.93 0.26
C LEU A 494 10.86 -7.14 0.12
N TYR A 495 9.65 -7.04 0.65
CA TYR A 495 8.75 -8.19 0.80
C TYR A 495 7.35 -7.89 0.29
N ASP A 496 6.64 -8.93 -0.14
CA ASP A 496 5.27 -8.80 -0.60
C ASP A 496 4.36 -8.51 0.60
N THR A 497 3.44 -7.54 0.47
CA THR A 497 2.56 -7.24 1.61
C THR A 497 1.39 -8.19 1.77
N VAL A 498 1.09 -8.99 0.74
CA VAL A 498 0.06 -10.03 0.70
C VAL A 498 0.62 -11.33 1.29
N ALA A 499 -0.16 -12.02 2.12
CA ALA A 499 0.25 -13.31 2.68
C ALA A 499 0.46 -14.37 1.58
N GLY A 500 1.46 -15.22 1.74
CA GLY A 500 1.90 -16.19 0.73
C GLY A 500 2.62 -15.57 -0.48
N GLY A 501 2.73 -14.25 -0.60
CA GLY A 501 3.37 -13.57 -1.72
C GLY A 501 2.53 -13.53 -3.01
N ILE A 502 2.88 -12.61 -3.91
CA ILE A 502 2.27 -12.46 -5.24
C ILE A 502 3.35 -12.32 -6.35
N GLY A 503 4.60 -12.67 -6.01
CA GLY A 503 5.74 -12.68 -6.92
C GLY A 503 6.43 -11.33 -7.16
N LEU A 504 6.23 -10.31 -6.31
CA LEU A 504 6.95 -9.03 -6.47
C LEU A 504 8.41 -9.20 -6.05
N ALA A 505 8.65 -9.81 -4.90
CA ALA A 505 9.97 -10.14 -4.37
C ALA A 505 10.83 -10.93 -5.38
N SER A 506 10.28 -11.98 -5.98
CA SER A 506 10.98 -12.82 -6.97
C SER A 506 11.46 -12.01 -8.16
N ARG A 507 10.64 -11.07 -8.65
CA ARG A 507 11.03 -10.21 -9.77
C ARG A 507 12.12 -9.21 -9.39
N LEU A 508 12.08 -8.66 -8.17
CA LEU A 508 13.15 -7.80 -7.66
C LEU A 508 14.47 -8.55 -7.52
N PHE A 509 14.43 -9.83 -7.14
CA PHE A 509 15.60 -10.69 -7.09
C PHE A 509 16.21 -10.94 -8.49
N GLU A 510 15.38 -11.18 -9.50
CA GLU A 510 15.82 -11.31 -10.89
C GLU A 510 16.46 -10.01 -11.41
N GLU A 511 15.85 -8.85 -11.10
CA GLU A 511 16.31 -7.52 -11.54
C GLU A 511 17.23 -6.82 -10.52
N ARG A 512 17.80 -7.54 -9.54
CA ARG A 512 18.49 -6.97 -8.37
C ARG A 512 19.60 -5.96 -8.69
N GLU A 513 20.40 -6.21 -9.73
CA GLU A 513 21.46 -5.29 -10.14
C GLU A 513 20.89 -4.00 -10.75
N GLU A 514 19.88 -4.15 -11.60
CA GLU A 514 19.20 -3.02 -12.24
C GLU A 514 18.46 -2.17 -11.20
N LEU A 515 17.89 -2.81 -10.18
CA LEU A 515 17.29 -2.13 -9.04
C LEU A 515 18.29 -1.21 -8.32
N LEU A 516 19.52 -1.69 -8.06
CA LEU A 516 20.58 -0.89 -7.43
C LEU A 516 21.02 0.28 -8.34
N ARG A 517 21.21 0.03 -9.63
CA ARG A 517 21.59 1.09 -10.59
C ARG A 517 20.50 2.17 -10.70
N ARG A 518 19.23 1.79 -10.73
CA ARG A 518 18.09 2.73 -10.70
C ARG A 518 18.02 3.52 -9.40
N ALA A 519 18.26 2.86 -8.25
CA ALA A 519 18.30 3.52 -6.96
C ALA A 519 19.41 4.58 -6.92
N ARG A 520 20.61 4.26 -7.44
CA ARG A 520 21.71 5.21 -7.60
C ARG A 520 21.30 6.42 -8.44
N HIS A 521 20.72 6.18 -9.63
CA HIS A 521 20.28 7.26 -10.53
C HIS A 521 19.24 8.19 -9.89
N LEU A 522 18.29 7.64 -9.12
CA LEU A 522 17.32 8.45 -8.35
C LEU A 522 18.00 9.37 -7.32
N ILE A 523 19.05 8.86 -6.65
CA ILE A 523 19.78 9.61 -5.63
C ILE A 523 20.61 10.73 -6.28
N GLU A 524 21.35 10.43 -7.35
CA GLU A 524 22.19 11.38 -8.07
C GLU A 524 21.37 12.51 -8.72
N SER A 525 20.24 12.17 -9.35
CA SER A 525 19.35 13.13 -10.03
C SER A 525 18.57 14.05 -9.07
N CYS A 526 18.61 13.79 -7.75
CA CYS A 526 17.95 14.62 -6.77
C CYS A 526 18.82 15.82 -6.37
N GLU A 527 18.27 17.04 -6.38
CA GLU A 527 19.02 18.28 -6.08
C GLU A 527 19.35 18.49 -4.58
N CYS A 528 18.88 17.63 -3.67
CA CYS A 528 19.14 17.81 -2.24
C CYS A 528 20.58 17.46 -1.84
N SER A 529 21.08 18.11 -0.79
CA SER A 529 22.39 17.85 -0.19
C SER A 529 22.39 16.68 0.80
N GLU A 530 21.45 16.68 1.75
CA GLU A 530 21.43 15.72 2.87
C GLU A 530 20.61 14.47 2.57
N GLY A 531 19.49 14.64 1.88
CA GLY A 531 18.47 13.62 1.71
C GLY A 531 17.10 14.25 1.93
N CYS A 532 16.19 14.10 0.97
CA CYS A 532 14.84 14.63 1.07
C CYS A 532 13.82 13.49 1.02
N PRO A 533 12.56 13.74 1.41
CA PRO A 533 11.49 12.76 1.27
C PRO A 533 11.33 12.22 -0.15
N GLY A 534 11.92 12.86 -1.16
CA GLY A 534 11.89 12.47 -2.57
C GLY A 534 13.02 11.54 -3.06
N CYS A 535 14.00 11.19 -2.21
CA CYS A 535 15.09 10.27 -2.53
C CYS A 535 15.31 9.26 -1.39
N ILE A 536 16.32 9.49 -0.53
CA ILE A 536 16.69 8.62 0.60
C ILE A 536 15.90 8.91 1.88
N GLY A 537 15.06 9.96 1.89
CA GLY A 537 14.36 10.45 3.09
C GLY A 537 15.15 11.50 3.86
N PRO A 538 14.46 12.31 4.70
CA PRO A 538 15.13 13.25 5.60
C PRO A 538 15.92 12.49 6.67
N ASP A 539 16.98 13.12 7.18
CA ASP A 539 17.70 12.60 8.34
C ASP A 539 16.78 12.57 9.57
N THR A 540 16.77 11.43 10.27
CA THR A 540 16.00 11.23 11.50
C THR A 540 16.88 11.17 12.74
N SER A 541 18.20 11.25 12.58
CA SER A 541 19.19 11.06 13.64
C SER A 541 19.11 12.14 14.72
N GLY A 542 18.73 13.38 14.36
CA GLY A 542 18.68 14.49 15.33
C GLY A 542 20.04 14.89 15.91
N ASP A 543 21.12 14.26 15.46
CA ASP A 543 22.50 14.59 15.80
C ASP A 543 23.04 15.59 14.76
N ASP A 544 23.21 16.84 15.19
CA ASP A 544 23.82 17.91 14.39
C ASP A 544 25.34 17.69 14.11
N ASP A 545 25.95 16.65 14.69
CA ASP A 545 27.39 16.35 14.61
C ASP A 545 27.80 15.49 13.40
N LEU A 546 26.89 15.19 12.47
CA LEU A 546 27.19 14.46 11.25
C LEU A 546 27.80 15.38 10.17
N GLU A 547 29.12 15.57 10.21
CA GLU A 547 29.89 16.33 9.20
C GLU A 547 29.75 15.80 7.76
N ALA A 548 29.30 14.56 7.57
CA ALA A 548 29.14 13.92 6.27
C ALA A 548 27.67 13.85 5.84
N ALA A 549 27.29 14.66 4.84
CA ALA A 549 25.98 14.58 4.21
C ALA A 549 25.54 13.15 3.90
N ARG A 550 24.42 12.70 4.50
CA ARG A 550 23.93 11.30 4.43
C ARG A 550 23.83 10.79 2.99
N LYS A 551 23.41 11.64 2.05
CA LYS A 551 23.39 11.33 0.62
C LYS A 551 24.76 10.95 0.04
N ARG A 552 25.83 11.65 0.41
CA ARG A 552 27.20 11.33 -0.03
C ARG A 552 27.63 9.97 0.49
N LEU A 553 27.28 9.65 1.74
CA LEU A 553 27.57 8.34 2.32
C LEU A 553 26.86 7.22 1.55
N VAL A 554 25.58 7.38 1.21
CA VAL A 554 24.87 6.38 0.40
C VAL A 554 25.51 6.18 -0.97
N LEU A 555 25.91 7.26 -1.64
CA LEU A 555 26.62 7.16 -2.92
C LEU A 555 28.00 6.51 -2.78
N GLY A 556 28.75 6.84 -1.72
CA GLY A 556 30.03 6.21 -1.41
C GLY A 556 29.90 4.71 -1.13
N LEU A 557 28.86 4.29 -0.42
CA LEU A 557 28.55 2.86 -0.23
C LEU A 557 28.26 2.17 -1.56
N LEU A 558 27.48 2.81 -2.45
CA LEU A 558 27.18 2.29 -3.78
C LEU A 558 28.42 2.24 -4.68
N ASP A 559 29.34 3.20 -4.56
CA ASP A 559 30.65 3.18 -5.23
C ASP A 559 31.51 2.02 -4.74
N ALA A 560 31.56 1.79 -3.42
CA ALA A 560 32.37 0.73 -2.82
C ALA A 560 31.90 -0.68 -3.22
N VAL A 561 30.59 -0.86 -3.45
CA VAL A 561 30.04 -2.11 -3.99
C VAL A 561 30.03 -2.14 -5.53
N GLY A 562 30.58 -1.11 -6.19
CA GLY A 562 30.79 -1.04 -7.64
C GLY A 562 29.54 -0.80 -8.50
N VAL A 563 28.45 -0.29 -7.94
CA VAL A 563 27.24 0.00 -8.71
C VAL A 563 27.52 1.14 -9.70
N SER A 564 27.68 0.83 -10.99
CA SER A 564 28.00 1.82 -12.03
C SER A 564 26.91 2.87 -12.24
N VAL A 565 27.31 4.09 -12.62
CA VAL A 565 26.40 5.16 -13.07
C VAL A 565 25.72 4.73 -14.39
N ILE A 566 24.40 4.81 -14.47
CA ILE A 566 23.68 4.71 -15.75
C ILE A 566 23.86 6.05 -16.48
N HIS A 567 24.54 6.03 -17.62
CA HIS A 567 24.67 7.19 -18.51
C HIS A 567 23.41 7.43 -19.35
#